data_AF-A0AAD0M5G4-F1
#
_entry.id   AF-A0AAD0M5G4-F1
#
_cell.length_a   1.000
_cell.length_b   1.000
_cell.length_c   1.000
_cell.angle_alpha   90.00
_cell.angle_beta   90.00
_cell.angle_gamma   90.00
#
_symmetry.space_group_name_H-M   'P 1'
#
loop_
_entity.id
_entity.type
_entity.pdbx_description
1 polymer ?
#
loop_
_entity_poly.entity_id
_entity_poly.type
_entity_poly.pdbx_seq_one_letter_code
_entity_poly.pdbx_strand_id
1 'polypeptide(L)' 'MKTEHPSSSDPKASTPSQNLLTIALVGAALIGYQVHKTPHARGRLESLATQATTQGDLSANDMRVLASILAIPSPSN' A
#
# COMPACT_ATOMS: atom_id res chain seq x y z
N MET A 1 -34.02 -19.02 -35.94
CA MET A 1 -33.74 -19.13 -34.49
C MET A 1 -32.74 -18.05 -34.11
N LYS A 2 -33.05 -17.19 -33.14
CA LYS A 2 -32.12 -16.21 -32.59
C LYS A 2 -31.46 -16.85 -31.37
N THR A 3 -30.15 -17.07 -31.43
CA THR A 3 -29.36 -17.50 -30.28
C THR A 3 -28.91 -16.26 -29.53
N GLU A 4 -29.54 -16.05 -28.38
CA GLU A 4 -29.08 -15.11 -27.37
C GLU A 4 -27.72 -15.62 -26.86
N HIS A 5 -26.65 -14.88 -27.09
CA HIS A 5 -25.37 -15.17 -26.43
C HIS A 5 -25.54 -14.82 -24.95
N PRO A 6 -25.47 -15.79 -24.02
CA PRO A 6 -25.31 -15.43 -22.62
C PRO A 6 -23.98 -14.70 -22.49
N SER A 7 -24.05 -13.43 -22.09
CA SER A 7 -22.88 -12.65 -21.70
C SER A 7 -22.16 -13.40 -20.59
N SER A 8 -21.07 -14.07 -20.95
CA SER A 8 -20.21 -14.76 -20.01
C SER A 8 -19.53 -13.71 -19.14
N SER A 9 -20.14 -13.43 -17.98
CA SER A 9 -19.47 -12.76 -16.87
C SER A 9 -18.63 -13.79 -16.13
N ASP A 10 -17.59 -14.30 -16.79
CA ASP A 10 -16.51 -14.96 -16.08
C ASP A 10 -15.93 -13.94 -15.09
N PRO A 11 -15.77 -14.28 -13.80
CA PRO A 11 -15.01 -13.43 -12.90
C PRO A 11 -13.59 -13.41 -13.44
N LYS A 12 -13.25 -12.33 -14.16
CA LYS A 12 -11.90 -12.11 -14.67
C LYS A 12 -10.93 -12.35 -13.52
N ALA A 13 -9.88 -13.11 -13.79
CA ALA A 13 -8.72 -13.18 -12.90
C ALA A 13 -8.26 -11.74 -12.66
N SER A 14 -8.70 -11.17 -11.53
CA SER A 14 -8.43 -9.79 -11.16
C SER A 14 -7.05 -9.82 -10.54
N THR A 15 -6.02 -9.88 -11.39
CA THR A 15 -4.67 -9.56 -10.93
C THR A 15 -4.76 -8.16 -10.35
N PRO A 16 -4.49 -7.97 -9.06
CA PRO A 16 -4.56 -6.66 -8.45
C PRO A 16 -3.67 -5.73 -9.27
N SER A 17 -4.18 -4.54 -9.58
CA SER A 17 -3.38 -3.53 -10.25
C SER A 17 -2.11 -3.30 -9.45
N GLN A 18 -0.99 -3.05 -10.14
CA GLN A 18 0.30 -2.85 -9.49
C GLN A 18 0.23 -1.81 -8.36
N ASN A 19 -0.60 -0.78 -8.55
CA ASN A 19 -0.96 0.21 -7.56
C ASN A 19 -1.53 -0.38 -6.26
N LEU A 20 -2.49 -1.31 -6.33
CA LEU A 20 -3.06 -1.96 -5.16
C LEU A 20 -2.03 -2.84 -4.43
N LEU A 21 -1.12 -3.48 -5.17
CA LEU A 21 0.00 -4.21 -4.57
C LEU A 21 0.96 -3.26 -3.85
N THR A 22 1.30 -2.12 -4.46
CA THR A 22 2.13 -1.07 -3.85
C THR A 22 1.49 -0.55 -2.56
N ILE A 23 0.19 -0.22 -2.59
CA ILE A 23 -0.56 0.24 -1.40
C ILE A 23 -0.57 -0.84 -0.32
N ALA A 24 -0.81 -2.11 -0.68
CA ALA A 24 -0.79 -3.22 0.26
C ALA A 24 0.58 -3.41 0.93
N LEU A 25 1.67 -3.25 0.17
CA LEU A 25 3.04 -3.32 0.70
C LEU A 25 3.33 -2.20 1.68
N VAL A 26 2.92 -0.97 1.36
CA VAL A 26 3.06 0.20 2.25
C VAL A 26 2.22 -0.01 3.52
N GLY A 27 0.99 -0.50 3.40
CA GLY A 27 0.14 -0.83 4.54
C GLY A 27 0.72 -1.93 5.44
N ALA A 28 1.28 -3.00 4.85
CA ALA A 28 1.95 -4.05 5.60
C ALA A 28 3.19 -3.53 6.34
N ALA A 29 3.98 -2.66 5.71
CA ALA A 29 5.12 -2.02 6.35
C ALA A 29 4.70 -1.08 7.50
N LEU A 30 3.58 -0.37 7.34
CA LEU A 30 3.03 0.50 8.37
C LEU A 30 2.59 -0.31 9.60
N ILE A 31 1.85 -1.39 9.39
CA ILE A 31 1.45 -2.30 10.48
C ILE A 31 2.70 -2.89 11.14
N GLY A 32 3.67 -3.34 10.35
CA GLY A 32 4.96 -3.85 10.85
C GLY A 32 5.70 -2.85 11.73
N TYR A 33 5.71 -1.56 11.34
CA TYR A 33 6.27 -0.48 12.13
C TYR A 33 5.48 -0.23 13.42
N GLN A 34 4.15 -0.19 13.36
CA GLN A 34 3.32 0.02 14.55
C GLN A 34 3.43 -1.12 15.57
N VAL A 35 3.62 -2.35 15.11
CA VAL A 35 3.78 -3.54 15.97
C VAL A 35 5.18 -3.60 16.57
N HIS A 36 6.22 -3.51 15.74
CA HIS A 36 7.60 -3.75 16.21
C HIS A 36 8.29 -2.47 16.70
N LYS A 37 7.83 -1.30 16.25
CA LYS A 37 8.35 -0.01 16.70
C LYS A 37 9.86 0.17 16.52
N THR A 38 10.45 -0.58 15.58
CA THR A 38 11.90 -0.59 15.33
C THR A 38 12.33 0.40 14.25
N PRO A 39 13.57 0.91 14.30
CA PRO A 39 14.15 1.75 13.25
C PRO A 39 14.24 1.03 11.90
N HIS A 40 14.39 -0.30 11.90
CA HIS A 40 14.40 -1.09 10.67
C HIS A 40 13.03 -1.10 9.98
N ALA A 41 11.95 -1.30 10.74
CA ALA A 41 10.59 -1.23 10.21
C ALA A 41 10.24 0.17 9.71
N ARG A 42 10.74 1.21 10.41
CA ARG A 42 10.64 2.61 9.99
C ARG A 42 11.29 2.83 8.62
N GLY A 43 12.57 2.45 8.46
CA GLY A 43 13.29 2.62 7.19
C GLY A 43 12.63 1.89 6.01
N ARG A 44 12.07 0.69 6.27
CA ARG A 44 11.32 -0.06 5.25
C ARG A 44 10.05 0.68 4.83
N LEU A 45 9.31 1.24 5.78
CA LEU A 45 8.12 2.05 5.50
C LEU A 45 8.47 3.32 4.71
N GLU A 46 9.54 4.03 5.07
CA GLU A 46 10.00 5.23 4.34
C GLU A 46 10.37 4.92 2.89
N SER A 47 11.11 3.83 2.67
CA SER A 47 11.52 3.42 1.34
C SER A 47 10.32 3.06 0.45
N LEU A 48 9.36 2.29 0.97
CA LEU A 48 8.17 1.88 0.21
C LEU A 48 7.24 3.08 -0.05
N ALA A 49 7.05 3.96 0.94
CA ALA A 49 6.25 5.17 0.78
C ALA A 49 6.82 6.13 -0.27
N THR A 50 8.15 6.29 -0.27
CA THR A 50 8.86 7.14 -1.26
C THR A 50 8.73 6.56 -2.66
N GLN A 51 8.92 5.24 -2.81
CA GLN A 51 8.77 4.55 -4.09
C GLN A 51 7.34 4.67 -4.62
N ALA A 52 6.35 4.41 -3.79
CA ALA A 52 4.94 4.49 -4.13
C ALA A 52 4.50 5.92 -4.49
N THR A 53 5.04 6.94 -3.83
CA THR A 53 4.79 8.34 -4.19
C THR A 53 5.43 8.69 -5.54
N THR A 54 6.65 8.21 -5.79
CA THR A 54 7.36 8.44 -7.05
C THR A 54 6.65 7.78 -8.24
N GLN A 55 6.03 6.63 -8.01
CA GLN A 55 5.22 5.91 -9.00
C GLN A 55 3.81 6.49 -9.19
N GLY A 56 3.41 7.46 -8.36
CA GLY A 56 2.05 8.03 -8.38
C GLY A 56 1.01 7.12 -7.75
N ASP A 57 1.42 6.06 -7.04
CA ASP A 57 0.53 5.14 -6.34
C ASP A 57 0.00 5.72 -5.02
N LEU A 58 0.76 6.64 -4.41
CA LEU A 58 0.35 7.40 -3.23
C LEU A 58 0.23 8.88 -3.56
N SER A 59 -0.78 9.54 -2.98
CA SER A 59 -0.91 10.98 -3.06
C SER A 59 0.00 11.69 -2.05
N ALA A 60 0.23 12.98 -2.28
CA ALA A 60 0.94 13.84 -1.33
C ALA A 60 0.26 13.90 0.06
N ASN A 61 -1.06 13.64 0.12
CA ASN A 61 -1.78 13.53 1.39
C ASN A 61 -1.40 12.27 2.17
N ASP A 62 -1.27 11.12 1.49
CA ASP A 62 -0.88 9.86 2.12
C ASP A 62 0.55 9.95 2.69
N MET A 63 1.46 10.55 1.93
CA MET A 63 2.82 10.87 2.39
C MET A 63 2.83 11.73 3.65
N ARG A 64 1.93 12.72 3.74
CA ARG A 64 1.82 13.59 4.93
C ARG A 64 1.34 12.84 6.16
N VAL A 65 0.40 11.91 5.98
CA VAL A 65 -0.07 11.03 7.05
C VAL A 65 1.08 10.11 7.52
N LEU A 66 1.78 9.48 6.58
CA LEU A 66 2.94 8.65 6.89
C LEU A 66 4.03 9.44 7.63
N ALA A 67 4.39 10.63 7.13
CA ALA A 67 5.37 11.50 7.78
C ALA A 67 4.94 11.87 9.22
N SER A 68 3.65 12.10 9.44
CA SER A 68 3.10 12.38 10.79
C SER A 68 3.24 11.16 11.71
N ILE A 69 2.98 9.95 11.20
CA ILE A 69 3.13 8.70 11.96
C ILE A 69 4.61 8.43 12.31
N LEU A 70 5.52 8.71 11.39
CA LEU A 70 6.96 8.59 11.61
C LEU A 70 7.56 9.66 12.52
N ALA A 71 6.92 10.83 12.61
CA ALA A 71 7.32 11.90 13.52
C ALA A 71 7.00 11.56 14.98
N ILE A 72 6.11 10.61 15.24
CA ILE A 72 5.84 10.11 16.60
C ILE A 72 7.08 9.32 17.05
N PRO A 73 7.80 9.77 18.10
CA PRO A 73 8.95 9.06 18.60
C PRO A 73 8.50 7.67 19.06
N SER A 74 9.03 6.64 18.40
CA SER A 74 8.83 5.27 18.85
C SER A 74 9.46 5.13 20.23
N PRO A 75 8.72 4.73 21.28
CA PRO A 75 9.30 4.54 22.59
C PRO A 75 10.40 3.48 22.47
N SER A 76 11.63 3.88 22.77
CA SER A 76 12.75 2.97 22.95
C SER A 76 12.37 2.02 24.08
N ASN A 77 12.10 0.76 23.75
CA ASN A 77 11.94 -0.30 24.73
C ASN A 77 13.25 -1.08 24.81
#